data_AF-A0AA88I665-F1
#
_entry.id   AF-A0AA88I665-F1
#
_cell.length_a   1.000
_cell.length_b   1.000
_cell.length_c   1.000
_cell.angle_alpha   90.00
_cell.angle_beta   90.00
_cell.angle_gamma   90.00
#
_symmetry.space_group_name_H-M   'P 1'
#
loop_
_entity.id
_entity.type
_entity.pdbx_description
1 polymer ?
#
loop_
_entity_poly.entity_id
_entity_poly.type
_entity_poly.pdbx_seq_one_letter_code
_entity_poly.pdbx_strand_id
1 'polypeptide(L)'
;MANKNFNADTDVHILEEDQQKINKFARLNARFEELKDELKSMQNDLKNIEDASDDIMLLDEAAGPIPFMIGEAFIHCSQDEAQVRRLFLPLLLHFLH
;
A
#
# COMPACT_ATOMS: atom_id res chain seq x y z
N MET A 1 -47.37 -8.99 -44.23
CA MET A 1 -46.19 -8.12 -43.97
C MET A 1 -45.99 -8.08 -42.47
N ALA A 2 -45.00 -8.81 -41.94
CA ALA A 2 -44.76 -8.90 -40.50
C ALA A 2 -43.92 -7.71 -40.03
N ASN A 3 -44.44 -7.03 -39.01
CA ASN A 3 -43.97 -5.78 -38.46
C ASN A 3 -42.62 -5.97 -37.74
N LYS A 4 -41.52 -5.51 -38.36
CA LYS A 4 -40.21 -5.37 -37.71
C LYS A 4 -40.13 -3.98 -37.08
N ASN A 5 -40.80 -3.80 -35.95
CA ASN A 5 -40.43 -2.72 -35.03
C ASN A 5 -39.16 -3.17 -34.31
N PHE A 6 -38.02 -2.77 -34.89
CA PHE A 6 -36.70 -2.96 -34.31
C PHE A 6 -36.62 -2.26 -32.95
N ASN A 7 -36.44 -3.05 -31.88
CA ASN A 7 -36.07 -2.59 -30.54
C ASN A 7 -34.61 -2.09 -30.51
N ALA A 8 -34.18 -1.32 -31.52
CA ALA A 8 -32.81 -0.82 -31.61
C ALA A 8 -32.50 0.20 -30.51
N ASP A 9 -33.51 0.95 -30.07
CA ASP A 9 -33.37 1.97 -29.00
C ASP A 9 -33.07 1.31 -27.65
N THR A 10 -33.74 0.20 -27.34
CA THR A 10 -33.50 -0.58 -26.12
C THR A 10 -32.13 -1.27 -26.16
N ASP A 11 -31.75 -1.87 -27.29
CA ASP A 11 -30.44 -2.52 -27.46
C ASP A 11 -29.27 -1.52 -27.32
N VAL A 12 -29.41 -0.31 -27.88
CA VAL A 12 -28.40 0.75 -27.76
C VAL A 12 -28.28 1.25 -26.32
N HIS A 13 -29.41 1.46 -25.62
CA HIS A 13 -29.40 1.86 -24.22
C HIS A 13 -28.81 0.78 -23.30
N ILE A 14 -29.06 -0.50 -23.57
CA ILE A 14 -28.42 -1.63 -22.86
C ILE A 14 -26.91 -1.61 -23.09
N LEU A 15 -26.47 -1.39 -24.34
CA LEU A 15 -25.04 -1.32 -24.67
C LEU A 15 -24.32 -0.17 -23.95
N GLU A 16 -24.96 1.00 -23.83
CA GLU A 16 -24.39 2.16 -23.14
C GLU A 16 -24.26 1.91 -21.63
N GLU A 17 -25.30 1.38 -20.98
CA GLU A 17 -25.28 1.04 -19.56
C GLU A 17 -24.20 0.00 -19.26
N ASP A 18 -24.05 -1.01 -20.13
CA ASP A 18 -23.02 -2.03 -20.00
C ASP A 18 -21.62 -1.45 -20.21
N GLN A 19 -21.42 -0.53 -21.16
CA GLN A 19 -20.15 0.16 -21.33
C GLN A 19 -19.79 1.00 -20.09
N GLN A 20 -20.77 1.66 -19.46
CA GLN A 20 -20.55 2.39 -18.21
C GLN A 20 -20.15 1.43 -17.07
N LYS A 21 -20.79 0.26 -16.97
CA LYS A 21 -20.41 -0.78 -16.00
C LYS A 21 -19.01 -1.31 -16.25
N ILE A 22 -18.64 -1.57 -17.51
CA ILE A 22 -17.28 -2.01 -17.90
C ILE A 22 -16.25 -0.96 -17.51
N ASN A 23 -16.49 0.32 -17.82
CA ASN A 23 -15.57 1.40 -17.47
C ASN A 23 -15.43 1.57 -15.95
N LYS A 24 -16.54 1.45 -15.21
CA LYS A 24 -16.53 1.49 -13.74
C LYS A 24 -15.76 0.31 -13.16
N PHE A 25 -15.97 -0.89 -13.69
CA PHE A 25 -15.23 -2.09 -13.29
C PHE A 25 -13.74 -1.93 -13.55
N ALA A 26 -13.34 -1.47 -14.75
CA ALA A 26 -11.94 -1.25 -15.10
C ALA A 26 -11.26 -0.29 -14.13
N ARG A 27 -11.90 0.84 -13.81
CA ARG A 27 -11.38 1.82 -12.84
C ARG A 27 -11.27 1.27 -11.42
N LEU A 28 -12.30 0.56 -10.96
CA LEU A 28 -12.29 -0.04 -9.62
C LEU A 28 -11.24 -1.15 -9.51
N ASN A 29 -11.08 -1.96 -10.55
CA ASN A 29 -10.09 -3.02 -10.59
C ASN A 29 -8.65 -2.47 -10.62
N ALA A 30 -8.41 -1.40 -11.38
CA ALA A 30 -7.11 -0.71 -11.35
C ALA A 30 -6.78 -0.21 -9.95
N ARG A 31 -7.71 0.51 -9.30
CA ARG A 31 -7.54 0.97 -7.91
C ARG A 31 -7.36 -0.17 -6.91
N PHE A 32 -8.06 -1.29 -7.13
CA PHE A 32 -7.94 -2.46 -6.26
C PHE A 32 -6.55 -3.09 -6.35
N GLU A 33 -6.01 -3.26 -7.56
CA GLU A 33 -4.65 -3.78 -7.72
C GLU A 33 -3.61 -2.79 -7.18
N GLU A 34 -3.78 -1.48 -7.38
CA GLU A 34 -2.92 -0.46 -6.75
C GLU A 34 -2.88 -0.58 -5.22
N LEU A 35 -4.06 -0.65 -4.57
CA LEU A 35 -4.15 -0.80 -3.12
C LEU A 35 -3.57 -2.13 -2.62
N LYS A 36 -3.67 -3.19 -3.43
CA LYS A 36 -3.13 -4.51 -3.11
C LYS A 36 -1.61 -4.54 -3.22
N ASP A 37 -1.04 -3.83 -4.21
CA ASP A 37 0.40 -3.64 -4.33
C ASP A 37 0.94 -2.77 -3.19
N GLU A 38 0.24 -1.70 -2.83
CA GLU A 38 0.55 -0.86 -1.67
C GLU A 38 0.55 -1.69 -0.36
N LEU A 39 -0.51 -2.47 -0.13
CA LEU A 39 -0.59 -3.37 1.03
C LEU A 39 0.58 -4.35 1.07
N LYS A 40 0.94 -4.94 -0.09
CA LYS A 40 2.06 -5.88 -0.18
C LYS A 40 3.39 -5.19 0.11
N SER A 41 3.57 -3.95 -0.36
CA SER A 41 4.76 -3.14 -0.02
C SER A 41 4.85 -2.92 1.48
N MET A 42 3.76 -2.47 2.11
CA MET A 42 3.72 -2.24 3.55
C MET A 42 3.98 -3.51 4.36
N GLN A 43 3.49 -4.67 3.91
CA GLN A 43 3.78 -5.96 4.55
C GLN A 43 5.26 -6.34 4.46
N ASN A 44 5.90 -6.08 3.31
CA ASN A 44 7.34 -6.31 3.16
C ASN A 44 8.15 -5.37 4.05
N ASP A 45 7.79 -4.08 4.10
CA ASP A 45 8.45 -3.10 4.95
C ASP A 45 8.32 -3.46 6.43
N LEU A 46 7.13 -3.90 6.86
CA LEU A 46 6.89 -4.39 8.22
C LEU A 46 7.81 -5.57 8.55
N LYS A 47 7.89 -6.56 7.66
CA LYS A 47 8.77 -7.72 7.84
C LYS A 47 10.24 -7.31 7.91
N ASN A 48 10.70 -6.43 7.02
CA ASN A 48 12.08 -5.94 7.04
C ASN A 48 12.41 -5.24 8.37
N ILE A 49 11.46 -4.48 8.93
CA ILE A 49 11.61 -3.82 10.23
C ILE A 49 11.60 -4.83 11.39
N GLU A 50 10.79 -5.89 11.30
CA GLU A 50 10.79 -7.01 12.25
C GLU A 50 12.13 -7.73 12.27
N ASP A 51 12.62 -8.15 11.09
CA ASP A 51 13.90 -8.83 10.94
C ASP A 51 15.06 -7.96 11.47
N ALA A 52 15.08 -6.66 11.11
CA ALA A 52 16.10 -5.72 11.62
C ALA A 52 16.02 -5.49 13.13
N SER A 53 14.82 -5.51 13.71
CA SER A 53 14.63 -5.41 15.15
C SER A 53 15.20 -6.62 15.87
N ASP A 54 14.93 -7.82 15.36
CA ASP A 54 15.47 -9.05 15.92
C ASP A 54 17.01 -9.02 15.86
N ASP A 55 17.59 -8.60 14.74
CA ASP A 55 19.03 -8.41 14.60
C ASP A 55 19.60 -7.43 15.65
N ILE A 56 18.92 -6.30 15.92
CA ILE A 56 19.33 -5.34 16.96
C ILE A 56 19.31 -5.99 18.35
N MET A 57 18.31 -6.82 18.66
CA MET A 57 18.23 -7.51 19.95
C MET A 57 19.33 -8.55 20.15
N LEU A 58 19.92 -9.07 19.06
CA LEU A 58 21.05 -10.00 19.11
C LEU A 58 22.40 -9.30 19.30
N LEU A 59 22.47 -7.98 19.15
CA LEU A 59 23.70 -7.22 19.35
C LEU A 59 24.09 -7.15 20.82
N ASP A 60 25.39 -7.24 21.09
CA ASP A 60 25.93 -6.96 22.42
C ASP A 60 25.65 -5.50 22.80
N GLU A 61 25.36 -5.22 24.08
CA GLU A 61 25.18 -3.86 24.60
C GLU A 61 26.45 -3.00 24.38
N ALA A 62 27.61 -3.64 24.22
CA ALA A 62 28.88 -3.01 23.88
C ALA A 62 29.06 -2.68 22.38
N ALA A 63 28.13 -3.06 21.49
CA ALA A 63 28.24 -2.88 20.04
C ALA A 63 28.19 -1.42 19.58
N GLY A 64 27.88 -0.48 20.48
CA GLY A 64 27.81 0.94 20.18
C GLY A 64 26.46 1.39 19.58
N PRO A 65 26.36 2.66 19.15
CA PRO A 65 25.09 3.22 18.70
C PRO A 65 24.67 2.71 17.31
N ILE A 66 23.37 2.50 17.15
CA ILE A 66 22.73 2.01 15.92
C ILE A 66 22.49 3.18 14.96
N PRO A 67 22.96 3.11 13.70
CA PRO A 67 22.60 4.11 12.68
C PRO A 67 21.17 3.89 12.19
N PHE A 68 20.28 4.85 12.46
CA PHE A 68 18.88 4.84 12.05
C PHE A 68 18.63 5.82 10.90
N MET A 69 18.05 5.36 9.79
CA MET A 69 17.78 6.19 8.60
C MET A 69 16.41 6.87 8.69
N ILE A 70 16.38 8.19 8.46
CA ILE A 70 15.14 8.99 8.34
C ILE A 70 15.23 9.82 7.07
N GLY A 71 14.38 9.55 6.09
CA GLY A 71 14.47 10.16 4.77
C GLY A 71 15.81 9.83 4.12
N GLU A 72 16.67 10.84 3.97
CA GLU A 72 18.01 10.71 3.37
C GLU A 72 19.16 10.84 4.39
N ALA A 73 18.85 10.96 5.69
CA ALA A 73 19.84 11.17 6.75
C ALA A 73 19.92 9.98 7.72
N PHE A 74 21.10 9.76 8.29
CA PHE A 74 21.31 8.80 9.38
C PHE A 74 21.50 9.52 10.71
N ILE A 75 20.83 9.00 11.75
CA ILE A 75 20.95 9.45 13.13
C ILE A 75 21.41 8.24 13.95
N HIS A 76 22.49 8.41 14.72
CA HIS A 76 22.95 7.39 15.65
C HIS A 76 22.09 7.43 16.90
N CYS A 77 21.49 6.31 17.26
CA CYS A 77 20.64 6.17 18.44
C CYS A 77 21.04 4.94 19.25
N SER A 78 20.61 4.88 20.51
CA SER A 78 20.79 3.65 21.31
C SER A 78 19.92 2.52 20.76
N GLN A 79 20.17 1.28 21.20
CA GLN A 79 19.32 0.14 20.85
C GLN A 79 17.87 0.37 21.31
N ASP A 80 17.67 0.85 22.55
CA ASP A 80 16.34 1.19 23.09
C ASP A 80 15.61 2.24 22.24
N GLU A 81 16.33 3.29 21.82
CA GLU A 81 15.76 4.36 20.99
C GLU A 81 15.39 3.84 19.59
N ALA A 82 16.21 2.95 19.01
CA ALA A 82 15.88 2.30 17.73
C ALA A 82 14.59 1.48 17.85
N GLN A 83 14.43 0.75 18.95
CA GLN A 83 13.24 -0.07 19.23
C GLN A 83 11.99 0.76 19.50
N VAL A 84 12.12 1.89 20.19
CA VAL A 84 10.99 2.83 20.37
C VAL A 84 10.59 3.44 19.03
N ARG A 85 11.55 3.89 18.22
CA ARG A 85 11.28 4.53 16.92
C ARG A 85 10.60 3.59 15.92
N ARG A 86 10.86 2.27 15.99
CA ARG A 86 10.15 1.24 15.23
C ARG A 86 8.61 1.35 15.39
N LEU A 87 8.12 1.64 16.60
CA LEU A 87 6.68 1.66 16.87
C LEU A 87 5.98 2.93 16.36
N PHE A 88 6.69 4.06 16.33
CA PHE A 88 6.08 5.37 16.07
C PHE A 88 6.26 5.86 14.64
N LEU A 89 7.30 5.43 13.93
CA LEU A 89 7.62 5.98 12.60
C LEU A 89 6.65 5.55 11.49
N PRO A 90 6.20 4.28 11.41
CA PRO A 90 5.19 3.88 10.40
C PRO A 90 3.87 4.63 10.60
N LEU A 91 3.51 4.90 11.86
CA LEU A 91 2.30 5.63 12.21
C LEU A 91 2.43 7.12 11.83
N LEU A 92 3.58 7.74 12.09
CA LEU A 92 3.83 9.15 11.76
C LEU A 92 3.89 9.41 10.25
N LEU A 93 4.48 8.49 9.46
CA LEU A 93 4.52 8.65 7.99
C LEU A 93 3.13 8.58 7.34
N HIS A 94 2.22 7.79 7.92
CA HIS A 94 0.83 7.69 7.43
C HIS A 94 0.00 8.95 7.67
N PHE A 95 0.34 9.76 8.67
CA PHE A 95 -0.34 11.03 8.95
C PHE A 95 0.26 12.23 8.21
N LEU A 96 1.36 12.04 7.46
CA LEU A 96 2.06 13.10 6.73
C LEU A 96 1.71 13.17 5.23
N HIS A 97 0.77 12.35 4.75
CA HIS A 97 0.25 12.37 3.38
C HIS A 97 -1.26 12.61 3.38
#